data_AF-A0A2K3K6X4-F1
#
_entry.id   AF-A0A2K3K6X4-F1
#
_cell.length_a   1.000
_cell.length_b   1.000
_cell.length_c   1.000
_cell.angle_alpha   90.00
_cell.angle_beta   90.00
_cell.angle_gamma   90.00
#
_symmetry.space_group_name_H-M   'P 1'
#
loop_
_entity.id
_entity.type
_entity.pdbx_description
1 polymer ?
#
loop_
_entity_poly.entity_id
_entity_poly.type
_entity_poly.pdbx_seq_one_letter_code
_entity_poly.pdbx_strand_id
1 'polypeptide(L)' 'MKHHEWREAMAKELKALEENETWELTTLPKGRKAVGCKWVYKIKYKATGEIEKYKARLVAKG' A
#
# COMPACT_ATOMS: atom_id res chain seq x y z
N MET A 1 1.67 7.00 -14.28
CA MET A 1 2.74 6.59 -13.34
C MET A 1 3.74 5.70 -14.06
N LYS A 2 4.92 6.22 -14.43
CA LYS A 2 5.96 5.53 -15.23
C LYS A 2 7.05 4.88 -14.37
N HIS A 3 6.70 4.30 -13.22
CA HIS A 3 7.67 3.67 -12.33
C HIS A 3 7.22 2.24 -12.01
N HIS A 4 7.92 1.27 -12.57
CA HIS A 4 7.60 -0.15 -12.48
C HIS A 4 7.71 -0.63 -11.04
N GLU A 5 8.75 -0.18 -10.34
CA GLU A 5 9.12 -0.61 -9.00
C GLU A 5 8.07 -0.20 -7.95
N TRP A 6 7.45 0.96 -8.12
CA TRP A 6 6.34 1.38 -7.26
C TRP A 6 5.07 0.57 -7.49
N ARG A 7 4.80 0.18 -8.74
CA ARG A 7 3.65 -0.69 -9.05
C ARG A 7 3.85 -2.09 -8.48
N GLU A 8 5.04 -2.65 -8.61
CA GLU A 8 5.39 -3.93 -7.98
C GLU A 8 5.29 -3.88 -6.46
N ALA A 9 5.77 -2.79 -5.84
CA ALA A 9 5.66 -2.61 -4.40
C ALA A 9 4.20 -2.53 -3.94
N MET A 10 3.33 -1.85 -4.70
CA MET A 10 1.89 -1.79 -4.43
C MET A 10 1.21 -3.15 -4.60
N ALA A 11 1.53 -3.89 -5.66
CA ALA A 11 0.98 -5.23 -5.89
C ALA A 11 1.37 -6.21 -4.78
N LYS A 12 2.62 -6.16 -4.30
CA LYS A 12 3.09 -6.96 -3.16
C LYS A 12 2.34 -6.62 -1.87
N GLU A 13 2.06 -5.35 -1.61
CA GLU A 13 1.26 -4.94 -0.45
C GLU A 13 -0.18 -5.44 -0.54
N LEU A 14 -0.83 -5.29 -1.71
CA LEU A 14 -2.20 -5.79 -1.93
C LEU A 14 -2.29 -7.30 -1.72
N LYS A 15 -1.37 -8.05 -2.32
CA LYS A 15 -1.30 -9.50 -2.16
C LYS A 15 -1.10 -9.90 -0.70
N ALA A 16 -0.21 -9.22 0.02
CA ALA A 16 0.01 -9.49 1.44
C ALA A 16 -1.24 -9.20 2.28
N LEU A 17 -2.02 -8.17 1.93
CA LEU A 17 -3.30 -7.89 2.59
C LEU A 17 -4.30 -9.02 2.32
N GLU A 18 -4.41 -9.51 1.08
CA GLU A 18 -5.25 -10.66 0.70
C GLU A 18 -4.85 -11.93 1.45
N GLU A 19 -3.54 -12.25 1.49
CA GLU A 19 -2.98 -13.43 2.18
C GLU A 19 -3.20 -13.39 3.70
N ASN A 20 -3.28 -12.20 4.29
CA ASN A 20 -3.53 -12.06 5.72
C ASN A 20 -5.01 -12.21 6.11
N GLU A 21 -5.93 -12.27 5.14
CA GLU A 21 -7.39 -12.37 5.38
C GLU A 21 -7.95 -11.32 6.36
N THR A 22 -7.26 -10.18 6.50
CA THR A 22 -7.62 -9.12 7.46
C THR A 22 -8.55 -8.06 6.89
N TRP A 23 -8.92 -8.16 5.61
CA TRP A 23 -9.81 -7.21 4.95
C TRP A 23 -10.76 -7.91 3.97
N GLU A 24 -11.94 -7.32 3.80
CA GLU A 24 -12.91 -7.73 2.79
C GLU A 24 -13.36 -6.48 2.01
N LEU A 25 -13.52 -6.62 0.70
CA LEU A 25 -14.13 -5.59 -0.13
C LEU A 25 -15.65 -5.60 0.11
N THR A 26 -16.15 -4.60 0.82
CA THR A 26 -17.59 -4.49 1.12
C THR A 26 -18.18 -3.17 0.62
N THR A 27 -19.51 -3.13 0.48
CA THR A 27 -20.24 -1.90 0.15
C THR A 27 -20.35 -1.01 1.38
N LEU A 28 -20.29 0.32 1.19
CA LEU A 28 -20.41 1.26 2.30
C LEU A 28 -21.80 1.11 2.96
N PRO A 29 -21.88 0.75 4.25
CA PRO A 29 -23.16 0.60 4.92
C PRO A 29 -23.92 1.94 5.00
N LYS A 30 -25.25 1.88 4.91
CA LYS A 30 -26.11 3.08 4.96
C LYS A 30 -25.86 3.86 6.25
N GLY A 31 -25.67 5.18 6.12
CA GLY A 31 -25.47 6.08 7.26
C GLY A 31 -24.02 6.14 7.79
N ARG A 32 -23.07 5.45 7.16
CA ARG A 32 -21.64 5.54 7.51
C ARG A 32 -20.91 6.45 6.52
N LYS A 33 -19.85 7.11 6.99
CA LYS A 33 -18.90 7.83 6.14
C LYS A 33 -17.70 6.93 5.86
N ALA A 34 -17.37 6.73 4.60
CA ALA A 34 -16.15 6.02 4.23
C ALA A 34 -14.92 6.82 4.63
N VAL A 35 -13.95 6.17 5.26
CA VAL A 35 -12.61 6.75 5.45
C VAL A 35 -11.82 6.49 4.17
N GLY A 36 -11.37 7.56 3.52
CA GLY A 36 -10.53 7.42 2.33
C GLY A 36 -9.19 6.78 2.68
N CYS A 37 -8.53 6.14 1.72
CA CYS A 37 -7.17 5.64 1.86
C CYS A 37 -6.18 6.46 1.02
N LYS A 38 -4.89 6.35 1.35
CA LYS A 38 -3.77 6.92 0.58
C LYS A 38 -2.61 5.94 0.52
N TRP A 39 -1.82 6.04 -0.53
CA TRP A 39 -0.55 5.32 -0.63
C TRP A 39 0.58 6.13 0.02
N VAL A 40 1.42 5.44 0.78
CA VAL A 40 2.67 5.99 1.34
C VAL A 40 3.84 5.28 0.67
N TYR A 41 4.73 6.07 0.08
CA TYR A 41 5.91 5.59 -0.64
C TYR A 41 7.17 5.92 0.14
N LYS A 42 8.08 4.95 0.25
CA LYS A 42 9.40 5.12 0.87
C LYS A 42 10.43 4.28 0.15
N ILE A 43 11.58 4.86 -0.17
CA ILE A 43 12.75 4.13 -0.65
C ILE A 43 13.56 3.71 0.58
N LYS A 44 13.92 2.43 0.66
CA LYS A 44 14.91 1.93 1.59
C LYS A 44 16.26 1.90 0.89
N TYR A 45 17.28 2.43 1.55
CA TYR A 45 18.66 2.42 1.08
C TYR A 45 19.48 1.49 1.96
N LYS A 46 20.49 0.86 1.37
CA LYS A 46 21.53 0.10 2.08
C LYS A 46 22.48 1.06 2.79
N ALA A 47 23.31 0.55 3.69
CA ALA A 47 24.39 1.33 4.31
C ALA A 47 25.39 1.89 3.27
N THR A 48 25.51 1.24 2.11
CA THR A 48 26.32 1.70 0.97
C THR A 48 25.71 2.87 0.20
N GLY A 49 24.48 3.29 0.52
CA GLY A 49 23.73 4.33 -0.19
C GLY A 49 22.95 3.85 -1.41
N GLU A 50 23.12 2.58 -1.81
CA GLU A 50 22.36 1.99 -2.92
C GLU A 50 20.90 1.73 -2.54
N ILE A 51 20.01 1.73 -3.53
CA ILE A 51 18.60 1.38 -3.32
C ILE A 51 18.49 -0.09 -2.92
N GLU A 52 17.96 -0.33 -1.72
CA GLU A 52 17.64 -1.67 -1.25
C GLU A 52 16.27 -2.10 -1.76
N LYS A 53 15.25 -1.25 -1.57
CA LYS A 53 13.86 -1.61 -1.90
C LYS A 53 12.95 -0.40 -2.00
N TYR A 54 12.03 -0.44 -2.96
CA TYR A 54 10.85 0.41 -2.98
C TYR A 54 9.75 -0.15 -2.09
N LYS A 55 9.27 0.66 -1.14
CA LYS A 55 8.23 0.27 -0.18
C LYS A 55 6.99 1.14 -0.37
N ALA A 56 5.87 0.50 -0.71
CA ALA A 56 4.55 1.11 -0.75
C ALA A 56 3.70 0.54 0.38
N ARG A 57 2.85 1.38 0.99
CA ARG A 57 1.84 0.95 1.99
C ARG A 57 0.52 1.65 1.75
N LEU A 58 -0.58 0.92 1.89
CA LEU A 58 -1.92 1.48 1.85
C LEU A 58 -2.35 1.84 3.28
N VAL A 59 -2.70 3.10 3.52
CA VAL A 59 -3.08 3.59 4.86
C VAL A 59 -4.38 4.36 4.83
N ALA A 60 -5.13 4.34 5.93
CA ALA A 60 -6.31 5.18 6.11
C ALA A 60 -5.91 6.68 6.20
N LYS A 61 -6.78 7.55 5.69
CA LYS A 61 -6.71 9.00 5.90
C LYS A 61 -7.34 9.30 7.26
N GLY A 62 -6.49 9.27 8.30
CA GLY A 62 -6.81 9.78 9.63
C GLY A 62 -6.46 11.26 9.77
#